data_AF-A0A0D2JH74-F1
#
_entry.id   AF-A0A0D2JH74-F1
#
_cell.length_a   1.000
_cell.length_b   1.000
_cell.length_c   1.000
_cell.angle_alpha   90.00
_cell.angle_beta   90.00
_cell.angle_gamma   90.00
#
_symmetry.space_group_name_H-M   'P 1'
#
loop_
_entity.id
_entity.type
_entity.pdbx_description
1 polymer ?
#
loop_
_entity_poly.entity_id
_entity_poly.type
_entity_poly.pdbx_seq_one_letter_code
_entity_poly.pdbx_strand_id
1 'polypeptide(L)'
;MARQRFPNSVAKYYAAGVFLAIEYLRSKDIIDRSIKPENMSLDQHGHVKLIDFGEAKHVPNGTGTLCGTLEYIAPEIIVNSNKGKYTKCADWWSGGILIFEMLSGHTPFQAGDEDSPMEFYEKLLGARFNYPPYIHPDVEYPMHQVLVPDPECRLGNKPGDTEGIKKHRWFAEDTWDRLLRKDIDGPYIPPIQGEKGDASKFDRYDEEDSGGEEEGEE
;
A
#
# COMPACT_ATOMS: atom_id res chain seq x y z
N MET A 1 -6.15 16.27 -13.21
CA MET A 1 -6.30 17.08 -11.98
C MET A 1 -5.21 16.62 -11.02
N ALA A 2 -4.45 17.52 -10.39
CA ALA A 2 -3.47 17.09 -9.40
C ALA A 2 -4.21 16.38 -8.25
N ARG A 3 -3.83 15.14 -7.94
CA ARG A 3 -4.33 14.40 -6.77
C ARG A 3 -4.03 15.26 -5.52
N GLN A 4 -5.05 15.50 -4.69
CA GLN A 4 -4.85 16.22 -3.43
C GLN A 4 -4.01 15.34 -2.49
N ARG A 5 -3.02 15.96 -1.83
CA ARG A 5 -2.19 15.31 -0.81
C ARG A 5 -2.83 15.38 0.57
N PHE A 6 -2.56 14.39 1.40
CA PHE A 6 -2.96 14.37 2.80
C PHE A 6 -2.01 15.21 3.68
N PRO A 7 -2.54 15.84 4.74
CA PRO A 7 -1.71 16.34 5.84
C PRO A 7 -0.89 15.20 6.46
N ASN A 8 0.28 15.54 7.00
CA ASN A 8 1.21 14.57 7.60
C ASN A 8 0.55 13.66 8.66
N SER A 9 -0.31 14.21 9.52
CA SER A 9 -1.02 13.45 10.55
C SER A 9 -2.01 12.44 9.97
N VAL A 10 -2.68 12.79 8.86
CA VAL A 10 -3.64 11.94 8.16
C VAL A 10 -2.92 10.79 7.46
N ALA A 11 -1.84 11.09 6.73
CA ALA A 11 -1.02 10.07 6.07
C ALA A 11 -0.40 9.10 7.10
N LYS A 12 0.10 9.61 8.24
CA LYS A 12 0.63 8.80 9.35
C LYS A 12 -0.41 7.81 9.87
N TYR A 13 -1.65 8.26 10.10
CA TYR A 13 -2.73 7.42 10.60
C TYR A 13 -3.02 6.23 9.67
N TYR A 14 -3.24 6.50 8.37
CA TYR A 14 -3.54 5.45 7.41
C TYR A 14 -2.35 4.53 7.15
N ALA A 15 -1.13 5.08 7.09
CA ALA A 15 0.10 4.31 6.97
C ALA A 15 0.27 3.31 8.12
N ALA A 16 0.02 3.74 9.36
CA ALA A 16 0.07 2.86 10.52
C ALA A 16 -0.94 1.71 10.43
N GLY A 17 -2.18 1.99 10.00
CA GLY A 17 -3.20 0.95 9.77
C GLY A 17 -2.79 -0.06 8.68
N VAL A 18 -2.25 0.41 7.56
CA VAL A 18 -1.75 -0.46 6.48
C VAL A 18 -0.56 -1.31 6.94
N PHE A 19 0.37 -0.72 7.71
CA PHE A 19 1.54 -1.43 8.20
C PHE A 19 1.19 -2.53 9.20
N LEU A 20 0.18 -2.31 10.06
CA LEU A 20 -0.40 -3.37 10.90
C LEU A 20 -0.99 -4.50 10.08
N ALA A 21 -1.68 -4.18 8.97
CA ALA A 21 -2.23 -5.19 8.07
C ALA A 21 -1.13 -6.00 7.37
N ILE A 22 -0.08 -5.34 6.85
CA ILE A 22 1.09 -5.99 6.23
C ILE A 22 1.79 -6.90 7.25
N GLU A 23 2.03 -6.43 8.47
CA GLU A 23 2.61 -7.23 9.56
C GLU A 23 1.77 -8.50 9.83
N TYR A 24 0.44 -8.34 9.91
CA TYR A 24 -0.47 -9.46 10.13
C TYR A 24 -0.40 -10.48 8.97
N LEU A 25 -0.51 -10.04 7.72
CA LEU A 25 -0.44 -10.93 6.55
C LEU A 25 0.89 -11.67 6.50
N ARG A 26 2.00 -10.96 6.77
CA ARG A 26 3.32 -11.55 6.83
C ARG A 26 3.41 -12.67 7.88
N SER A 27 2.80 -12.47 9.06
CA SER A 27 2.76 -13.47 10.13
C SER A 27 1.98 -14.74 9.75
N LYS A 28 1.17 -14.66 8.70
CA LYS A 28 0.39 -15.78 8.12
C LYS A 28 1.02 -16.35 6.87
N ASP A 29 2.27 -16.01 6.59
CA ASP A 29 2.95 -16.35 5.34
C ASP A 29 2.19 -15.87 4.09
N ILE A 30 1.41 -14.80 4.18
CA ILE A 30 0.68 -14.21 3.05
C ILE A 30 1.42 -12.97 2.55
N ILE A 31 1.42 -12.80 1.23
CA ILE A 31 1.78 -11.56 0.54
C ILE A 31 0.55 -11.02 -0.19
N ASP A 32 0.31 -9.71 -0.13
CA ASP A 32 -0.84 -9.03 -0.74
C ASP A 32 -0.60 -8.71 -2.22
N ARG A 33 0.53 -8.05 -2.55
CA ARG A 33 0.95 -7.67 -3.91
C ARG A 33 0.07 -6.62 -4.62
N SER A 34 -0.96 -6.08 -3.96
CA SER A 34 -1.84 -5.03 -4.49
C SER A 34 -2.07 -3.87 -3.51
N ILE A 35 -1.08 -3.57 -2.66
CA ILE A 35 -1.12 -2.42 -1.74
C ILE A 35 -1.07 -1.12 -2.56
N LYS A 36 -2.23 -0.44 -2.68
CA LYS A 36 -2.43 0.87 -3.33
C LYS A 36 -3.75 1.51 -2.86
N PRO A 37 -3.95 2.83 -3.05
CA PRO A 37 -5.15 3.54 -2.60
C PRO A 37 -6.46 2.94 -3.12
N GLU A 38 -6.49 2.46 -4.37
CA GLU A 38 -7.67 1.87 -5.00
C GLU A 38 -8.13 0.59 -4.30
N ASN A 39 -7.19 -0.14 -3.67
CA ASN A 39 -7.46 -1.37 -2.93
C ASN A 39 -7.57 -1.11 -1.41
N MET A 40 -7.89 0.13 -1.02
CA MET A 40 -8.10 0.56 0.36
C MET A 40 -9.47 1.21 0.50
N SER A 41 -10.31 0.65 1.38
CA SER A 41 -11.59 1.24 1.75
C SER A 41 -11.54 1.76 3.19
N LEU A 42 -12.49 2.64 3.54
CA LEU A 42 -12.65 3.13 4.90
C LEU A 42 -13.93 2.54 5.50
N ASP A 43 -13.84 2.05 6.74
CA ASP A 43 -15.04 1.68 7.49
C ASP A 43 -15.78 2.92 8.03
N GLN A 44 -16.95 2.71 8.64
CA GLN A 44 -17.80 3.78 9.18
C GLN A 44 -17.14 4.63 10.28
N HIS A 45 -16.01 4.19 10.84
CA HIS A 45 -15.22 4.93 11.83
C HIS A 45 -13.97 5.55 11.20
N GLY A 46 -13.78 5.43 9.88
CA GLY A 46 -12.62 5.96 9.18
C GLY A 46 -11.36 5.10 9.31
N HIS A 47 -11.46 3.81 9.67
CA HIS A 47 -10.31 2.91 9.64
C HIS A 47 -10.11 2.33 8.24
N VAL A 48 -8.84 2.24 7.83
CA VAL A 48 -8.47 1.58 6.59
C VAL A 48 -8.78 0.08 6.63
N LYS A 49 -9.28 -0.43 5.50
CA LYS A 49 -9.54 -1.82 5.21
C LYS A 49 -8.87 -2.14 3.88
N LEU A 50 -7.97 -3.13 3.88
CA LEU A 50 -7.49 -3.70 2.63
C LEU A 50 -8.65 -4.46 1.99
N ILE A 51 -8.90 -4.16 0.72
CA ILE A 51 -9.90 -4.81 -0.11
C ILE A 51 -9.19 -5.40 -1.33
N ASP A 52 -9.83 -6.39 -1.96
CA ASP A 52 -9.30 -7.09 -3.14
C ASP A 52 -7.98 -7.86 -2.89
N PHE A 53 -8.15 -9.13 -2.52
CA PHE A 53 -7.07 -10.11 -2.34
C PHE A 53 -6.85 -10.97 -3.61
N GLY A 54 -7.30 -10.52 -4.79
CA GLY A 54 -7.17 -11.28 -6.04
C GLY A 54 -5.72 -11.58 -6.41
N GLU A 55 -4.81 -10.69 -6.03
CA GLU A 55 -3.36 -10.86 -6.18
C GLU A 55 -2.68 -11.41 -4.92
N ALA A 56 -3.40 -11.70 -3.83
CA ALA A 56 -2.76 -12.21 -2.62
C ALA A 56 -2.32 -13.68 -2.78
N LYS A 57 -1.29 -14.10 -2.05
CA LYS A 57 -0.78 -15.47 -2.11
C LYS A 57 -0.16 -15.94 -0.81
N HIS A 58 -0.43 -17.18 -0.42
CA HIS A 58 0.30 -17.87 0.64
C HIS A 58 1.69 -18.33 0.13
N VAL A 59 2.76 -17.77 0.69
CA VAL A 59 4.15 -17.85 0.21
C VAL A 59 5.15 -18.12 1.36
N PRO A 60 5.13 -19.32 1.98
CA PRO A 60 6.13 -19.68 2.99
C PRO A 60 7.56 -19.68 2.43
N ASN A 61 7.72 -20.04 1.15
CA ASN A 61 9.01 -20.20 0.47
C ASN A 61 9.21 -19.21 -0.70
N GLY A 62 8.49 -18.08 -0.70
CA GLY A 62 8.50 -17.10 -1.78
C GLY A 62 7.72 -17.52 -3.04
N THR A 63 7.67 -16.62 -4.04
CA THR A 63 6.95 -16.81 -5.31
C THR A 63 7.69 -16.12 -6.46
N GLY A 64 7.41 -16.51 -7.72
CA GLY A 64 8.03 -15.94 -8.93
C GLY A 64 7.05 -15.29 -9.91
N THR A 65 5.76 -15.23 -9.58
CA THR A 65 4.73 -14.64 -10.46
C THR A 65 4.91 -13.12 -10.54
N LEU A 66 5.12 -12.58 -11.74
CA LEU A 66 5.09 -11.13 -11.98
C LEU A 66 3.64 -10.64 -11.91
N CYS A 67 3.33 -9.78 -10.94
CA CYS A 67 2.02 -9.13 -10.82
C CYS A 67 2.13 -7.86 -9.96
N GLY A 68 1.01 -7.17 -9.79
CA GLY A 68 0.91 -5.91 -9.07
C GLY A 68 0.85 -4.69 -10.00
N THR A 69 0.64 -3.52 -9.40
CA THR A 69 0.56 -2.26 -10.14
C THR A 69 1.95 -1.67 -10.32
N LEU A 70 2.33 -1.31 -11.55
CA LEU A 70 3.71 -0.94 -11.93
C LEU A 70 4.32 0.18 -11.06
N GLU A 71 3.53 1.17 -10.65
CA GLU A 71 4.02 2.28 -9.82
C GLU A 71 4.30 1.87 -8.36
N TYR A 72 3.73 0.76 -7.91
CA TYR A 72 3.80 0.22 -6.55
C TYR A 72 4.67 -1.02 -6.42
N ILE A 73 5.10 -1.58 -7.55
CA ILE A 73 5.80 -2.85 -7.60
C ILE A 73 7.22 -2.73 -7.03
N ALA A 74 7.62 -3.72 -6.23
CA ALA A 74 8.98 -3.77 -5.69
C ALA A 74 10.00 -4.18 -6.78
N PRO A 75 11.23 -3.63 -6.79
CA PRO A 75 12.23 -3.91 -7.82
C PRO A 75 12.53 -5.40 -8.01
N GLU A 76 12.56 -6.16 -6.92
CA GLU A 76 12.83 -7.59 -6.94
C GLU A 76 11.74 -8.40 -7.65
N ILE A 77 10.49 -7.92 -7.74
CA ILE A 77 9.43 -8.61 -8.50
C ILE A 77 9.73 -8.52 -10.00
N ILE A 78 10.18 -7.36 -10.48
CA ILE A 78 10.57 -7.16 -11.88
C ILE A 78 11.82 -7.98 -12.19
N VAL A 79 12.87 -7.84 -11.38
CA VAL A 79 14.18 -8.47 -11.62
C VAL A 79 14.10 -9.99 -11.53
N ASN A 80 13.36 -10.52 -10.55
CA ASN A 80 13.30 -11.96 -10.31
C ASN A 80 12.24 -12.70 -11.13
N SER A 81 11.39 -11.98 -11.88
CA SER A 81 10.29 -12.54 -12.70
C SER A 81 10.69 -13.74 -13.57
N ASN A 82 11.96 -13.85 -13.95
CA ASN A 82 12.47 -14.92 -14.81
C ASN A 82 13.52 -15.86 -14.16
N LYS A 83 13.98 -15.60 -12.93
CA LYS A 83 15.20 -16.24 -12.38
C LYS A 83 15.20 -16.51 -10.88
N GLY A 84 14.24 -15.99 -10.12
CA GLY A 84 14.29 -16.06 -8.66
C GLY A 84 12.91 -16.04 -8.02
N LYS A 85 12.90 -16.09 -6.68
CA LYS A 85 11.69 -15.87 -5.88
C LYS A 85 11.83 -14.55 -5.15
N TYR A 86 10.74 -13.81 -5.07
CA TYR A 86 10.59 -12.72 -4.10
C TYR A 86 9.76 -13.19 -2.92
N THR A 87 9.82 -12.42 -1.83
CA THR A 87 9.19 -12.76 -0.55
C THR A 87 8.15 -11.72 -0.15
N LYS A 88 7.51 -11.95 0.99
CA LYS A 88 6.56 -11.04 1.65
C LYS A 88 7.15 -9.65 1.96
N CYS A 89 8.46 -9.45 1.78
CA CYS A 89 9.11 -8.16 1.95
C CYS A 89 8.67 -7.12 0.90
N ALA A 90 8.14 -7.55 -0.26
CA ALA A 90 7.71 -6.64 -1.31
C ALA A 90 6.55 -5.73 -0.86
N ASP A 91 5.64 -6.19 0.01
CA ASP A 91 4.53 -5.36 0.50
C ASP A 91 5.01 -4.16 1.33
N TRP A 92 6.17 -4.26 2.01
CA TRP A 92 6.76 -3.11 2.70
C TRP A 92 7.18 -2.01 1.74
N TRP A 93 7.74 -2.38 0.58
CA TRP A 93 8.05 -1.42 -0.47
C TRP A 93 6.79 -0.70 -0.94
N SER A 94 5.73 -1.44 -1.28
CA SER A 94 4.46 -0.86 -1.73
C SER A 94 3.81 0.03 -0.66
N GLY A 95 3.89 -0.37 0.61
CA GLY A 95 3.48 0.47 1.74
C GLY A 95 4.30 1.76 1.84
N GLY A 96 5.57 1.71 1.47
CA GLY A 96 6.41 2.88 1.34
C GLY A 96 5.99 3.82 0.20
N ILE A 97 5.70 3.26 -0.99
CA ILE A 97 5.16 4.03 -2.13
C ILE A 97 3.87 4.74 -1.73
N LEU A 98 2.99 4.03 -1.03
CA LEU A 98 1.72 4.57 -0.52
C LEU A 98 1.93 5.78 0.40
N ILE A 99 2.87 5.70 1.35
CA ILE A 99 3.19 6.83 2.23
C ILE A 99 3.64 8.05 1.42
N PHE A 100 4.52 7.82 0.45
CA PHE A 100 5.00 8.89 -0.42
C PHE A 100 3.83 9.52 -1.18
N GLU A 101 2.98 8.71 -1.83
CA GLU A 101 1.84 9.21 -2.59
C GLU A 101 0.83 9.98 -1.73
N MET A 102 0.52 9.49 -0.51
CA MET A 102 -0.35 10.21 0.41
C MET A 102 0.20 11.60 0.75
N LEU A 103 1.53 11.76 0.83
CA LEU A 103 2.16 13.02 1.26
C LEU A 103 2.48 13.98 0.10
N SER A 104 2.67 13.47 -1.11
CA SER A 104 3.03 14.25 -2.30
C SER A 104 1.87 14.43 -3.28
N GLY A 105 0.88 13.54 -3.24
CA GLY A 105 -0.19 13.43 -4.25
C GLY A 105 0.24 12.66 -5.51
N HIS A 106 1.43 12.04 -5.53
CA HIS A 106 1.94 11.27 -6.67
C HIS A 106 2.93 10.18 -6.24
N THR A 107 3.16 9.17 -7.08
CA THR A 107 4.15 8.11 -6.80
C THR A 107 5.59 8.64 -6.97
N PRO A 108 6.61 8.08 -6.29
CA PRO A 108 7.97 8.60 -6.31
C PRO A 108 8.70 8.40 -7.64
N PHE A 109 8.26 7.40 -8.43
CA PHE A 109 8.89 7.03 -9.71
C PHE A 109 8.04 7.44 -10.91
N GLN A 110 7.02 8.27 -10.73
CA GLN A 110 6.12 8.64 -11.81
C GLN A 110 6.91 9.16 -13.02
N ALA A 111 6.65 8.57 -14.18
CA ALA A 111 7.20 9.05 -15.44
C ALA A 111 6.56 10.40 -15.74
N GLY A 112 7.36 11.44 -15.96
CA GLY A 112 6.86 12.67 -16.58
C GLY A 112 6.33 12.39 -17.98
N ASP A 113 5.53 13.29 -18.54
CA ASP A 113 4.95 13.13 -19.89
C ASP A 113 6.02 12.93 -20.99
N GLU A 114 7.26 13.33 -20.73
CA GLU A 114 8.42 13.18 -21.63
C GLU A 114 9.34 11.99 -21.29
N ASP A 115 9.14 11.34 -20.14
CA ASP A 115 9.99 10.22 -19.71
C ASP A 115 9.69 8.97 -20.54
N SER A 116 10.75 8.33 -21.02
CA SER A 116 10.65 7.02 -21.67
C SER A 116 10.34 5.92 -20.63
N PRO A 117 9.72 4.80 -21.04
CA PRO A 117 9.55 3.64 -20.17
C PRO A 117 10.87 3.15 -19.55
N MET A 118 12.00 3.31 -20.26
CA MET A 118 13.30 2.91 -19.77
C MET A 118 13.77 3.78 -18.58
N GLU A 119 13.56 5.09 -18.65
CA GLU A 119 13.90 6.01 -17.56
C GLU A 119 13.07 5.73 -16.30
N PHE A 120 11.80 5.37 -16.46
CA PHE A 120 10.97 4.88 -15.35
C PHE A 120 11.61 3.66 -14.67
N TYR A 121 12.00 2.63 -15.45
CA TYR A 121 12.63 1.44 -14.88
C TYR A 121 13.97 1.75 -14.22
N GLU A 122 14.79 2.62 -14.80
CA GLU A 122 16.05 3.04 -14.19
C GLU A 122 15.85 3.76 -12.85
N LYS A 123 14.85 4.64 -12.76
CA LYS A 123 14.47 5.32 -11.51
C LYS A 123 13.98 4.31 -10.47
N LEU A 124 13.06 3.43 -10.86
CA LEU A 124 12.46 2.41 -9.99
C LEU A 124 13.50 1.43 -9.45
N LEU A 125 14.28 0.80 -10.34
CA LEU A 125 15.30 -0.19 -9.98
C LEU A 125 16.44 0.42 -9.17
N GLY A 126 16.74 1.69 -9.39
CA GLY A 126 17.75 2.44 -8.66
C GLY A 126 17.24 3.15 -7.40
N ALA A 127 15.94 3.07 -7.07
CA ALA A 127 15.29 3.90 -6.06
C ALA A 127 15.66 5.41 -6.16
N ARG A 128 15.70 5.95 -7.38
CA ARG A 128 16.08 7.35 -7.64
C ARG A 128 14.84 8.25 -7.66
N PHE A 129 14.63 8.97 -6.57
CA PHE A 129 13.57 9.98 -6.43
C PHE A 129 13.99 11.03 -5.40
N ASN A 130 13.29 12.16 -5.36
CA ASN A 130 13.52 13.22 -4.38
C ASN A 130 12.24 13.44 -3.57
N TYR A 131 12.38 13.67 -2.27
CA TYR A 131 11.27 14.15 -1.46
C TYR A 131 10.97 15.61 -1.79
N PRO A 132 9.71 15.97 -2.08
CA PRO A 132 9.33 17.36 -2.16
C PRO A 132 9.64 18.10 -0.84
N PRO A 133 10.08 19.37 -0.90
CA PRO A 133 10.55 20.12 0.28
C PRO A 133 9.47 20.38 1.34
N TYR A 134 8.21 20.11 1.01
CA TYR A 134 7.07 20.25 1.93
C TYR A 134 6.76 18.96 2.70
N ILE A 135 7.43 17.85 2.42
CA ILE A 135 7.28 16.61 3.19
C ILE A 135 8.00 16.79 4.53
N HIS A 136 7.40 16.27 5.59
CA HIS A 136 7.96 16.40 6.93
C HIS A 136 9.29 15.64 7.05
N PRO A 137 10.38 16.24 7.57
CA PRO A 137 11.71 15.60 7.62
C PRO A 137 11.73 14.24 8.32
N ASP A 138 10.90 14.05 9.35
CA ASP A 138 10.80 12.77 10.05
C ASP A 138 10.28 11.62 9.15
N VAL A 139 9.67 11.92 7.99
CA VAL A 139 9.23 10.92 7.00
C VAL A 139 10.41 10.35 6.21
N GLU A 140 11.43 11.17 5.91
CA GLU A 140 12.46 10.78 4.95
C GLU A 140 13.29 9.60 5.42
N TYR A 141 13.75 9.64 6.67
CA TYR A 141 14.59 8.57 7.23
C TYR A 141 13.94 7.16 7.23
N PRO A 142 12.71 6.94 7.73
CA PRO A 142 12.08 5.62 7.72
C PRO A 142 11.80 5.20 6.28
N MET A 143 11.39 6.15 5.44
CA MET A 143 11.08 5.90 4.04
C MET A 143 12.32 5.51 3.22
N HIS A 144 13.48 6.08 3.51
CA HIS A 144 14.75 5.67 2.91
C HIS A 144 15.16 4.24 3.29
N GLN A 145 14.72 3.73 4.44
CA GLN A 145 14.99 2.34 4.84
C GLN A 145 13.98 1.34 4.27
N VAL A 146 12.75 1.80 4.00
CA VAL A 146 11.69 0.98 3.39
C VAL A 146 11.82 0.94 1.86
N LEU A 147 12.19 2.05 1.21
CA LEU A 147 12.37 2.13 -0.25
C LEU A 147 13.81 1.77 -0.67
N VAL A 148 14.28 0.61 -0.17
CA VAL A 148 15.58 0.03 -0.54
C VAL A 148 15.36 -1.06 -1.60
N PRO A 149 16.01 -0.98 -2.78
CA PRO A 149 15.83 -1.97 -3.84
C PRO A 149 16.23 -3.39 -3.45
N ASP A 150 17.31 -3.53 -2.68
CA ASP A 150 17.73 -4.82 -2.13
C ASP A 150 16.84 -5.23 -0.94
N PRO A 151 16.00 -6.27 -1.06
CA PRO A 151 15.12 -6.70 0.01
C PRO A 151 15.87 -7.18 1.27
N GLU A 152 17.12 -7.64 1.17
CA GLU A 152 17.92 -8.05 2.33
C GLU A 152 18.37 -6.86 3.19
N CYS A 153 18.44 -5.67 2.58
CA CYS A 153 18.76 -4.43 3.25
C CYS A 153 17.52 -3.60 3.62
N ARG A 154 16.33 -4.00 3.16
CA ARG A 154 15.07 -3.27 3.38
C ARG A 154 14.54 -3.47 4.79
N LEU A 155 14.18 -2.36 5.44
CA LEU A 155 13.49 -2.36 6.72
C LEU A 155 12.12 -3.04 6.58
N GLY A 156 11.88 -4.03 7.42
CA GLY A 156 10.67 -4.86 7.45
C GLY A 156 10.94 -6.31 7.05
N ASN A 157 12.16 -6.61 6.57
CA ASN A 157 12.53 -7.98 6.21
C ASN A 157 13.05 -8.79 7.40
N LYS A 158 13.85 -8.19 8.28
CA LYS A 158 14.54 -8.91 9.37
C LYS A 158 13.66 -9.06 10.60
N PRO A 159 13.90 -10.09 11.43
CA PRO A 159 13.21 -10.23 12.71
C PRO A 159 13.39 -8.96 13.57
N GLY A 160 12.29 -8.39 14.05
CA GLY A 160 12.29 -7.16 14.85
C GLY A 160 12.27 -5.86 14.06
N ASP A 161 12.39 -5.89 12.73
CA ASP A 161 12.34 -4.66 11.91
C ASP A 161 10.99 -3.95 12.01
N THR A 162 9.89 -4.70 12.13
CA THR A 162 8.56 -4.10 12.29
C THR A 162 8.49 -3.25 13.56
N GLU A 163 9.13 -3.67 14.64
CA GLU A 163 9.27 -2.85 15.85
C GLU A 163 10.18 -1.62 15.60
N GLY A 164 11.20 -1.75 14.75
CA GLY A 164 12.02 -0.63 14.29
C GLY A 164 11.20 0.43 13.55
N ILE A 165 10.29 0.01 12.67
CA ILE A 165 9.35 0.90 11.97
C ILE A 165 8.45 1.61 12.98
N LYS A 166 7.83 0.86 13.90
CA LYS A 166 6.91 1.41 14.91
C LYS A 166 7.56 2.42 15.84
N LYS A 167 8.85 2.24 16.16
CA LYS A 167 9.65 3.13 17.01
C LYS A 167 10.21 4.36 16.28
N HIS A 168 10.03 4.43 14.97
CA HIS A 168 10.55 5.56 14.22
C HIS A 168 9.90 6.88 14.67
N ARG A 169 10.65 7.98 14.67
CA ARG A 169 10.18 9.31 15.14
C ARG A 169 8.87 9.76 14.49
N TRP A 170 8.69 9.44 13.22
CA TRP A 170 7.44 9.73 12.51
C TRP A 170 6.22 9.04 13.13
N PHE A 171 6.39 7.82 13.65
CA PHE A 171 5.36 7.01 14.31
C PHE A 171 5.40 7.08 15.85
N ALA A 172 6.28 7.90 16.45
CA ALA A 172 6.54 7.91 17.89
C ALA A 172 5.38 8.40 18.77
N GLU A 173 4.28 8.87 18.19
CA GLU A 173 3.05 9.12 18.91
C GLU A 173 2.34 7.77 19.09
N ASP A 174 2.48 7.16 20.27
CA ASP A 174 2.00 5.82 20.69
C ASP A 174 0.55 5.48 20.25
N THR A 175 0.39 5.14 18.98
CA THR A 175 -0.91 4.95 18.30
C THR A 175 -1.18 3.50 17.93
N TRP A 176 -0.16 2.64 17.90
CA TRP A 176 -0.25 1.27 17.39
C TRP A 176 -1.29 0.41 18.11
N ASP A 177 -1.23 0.32 19.44
CA ASP A 177 -2.20 -0.47 20.22
C ASP A 177 -3.62 0.09 20.13
N ARG A 178 -3.74 1.42 20.13
CA ARG A 178 -5.04 2.10 20.02
C ARG A 178 -5.65 1.90 18.63
N LEU A 179 -4.84 1.94 17.58
CA LEU A 179 -5.25 1.62 16.21
C LEU A 179 -5.70 0.16 16.10
N LEU A 180 -4.93 -0.77 16.67
CA LEU A 180 -5.25 -2.19 16.64
C LEU A 180 -6.57 -2.49 17.36
N ARG A 181 -6.82 -1.86 18.51
CA ARG A 181 -8.08 -1.97 19.26
C ARG A 181 -9.22 -1.12 18.70
N LYS A 182 -8.93 -0.23 17.75
CA LYS A 182 -9.86 0.78 17.23
C LYS A 182 -10.40 1.73 18.30
N ASP A 183 -9.55 2.12 19.24
CA ASP A 183 -9.86 3.07 20.33
C ASP A 183 -9.81 4.55 19.87
N ILE A 184 -9.52 4.81 18.59
CA ILE A 184 -9.45 6.14 17.99
C ILE A 184 -10.17 6.13 16.65
N ASP A 185 -11.03 7.12 16.41
CA ASP A 185 -11.63 7.30 15.09
C ASP A 185 -10.59 7.77 14.07
N GLY A 186 -10.87 7.49 12.80
CA GLY A 186 -10.09 7.96 11.68
C GLY A 186 -10.14 9.47 11.49
N PRO A 187 -9.12 10.06 10.86
CA PRO A 187 -9.05 11.49 10.59
C PRO A 187 -10.15 11.97 9.63
N TYR A 188 -10.75 11.03 8.87
CA TYR A 188 -11.92 11.26 8.05
C TYR A 188 -12.92 10.14 8.29
N ILE A 189 -14.11 10.52 8.78
CA ILE A 189 -15.26 9.64 8.92
C ILE A 189 -16.13 9.83 7.67
N PRO A 190 -16.33 8.79 6.84
CA PRO A 190 -17.17 8.91 5.65
C PRO A 190 -18.59 9.34 6.04
N PRO A 191 -19.17 10.40 5.44
CA PRO A 191 -20.54 10.81 5.72
C PRO A 191 -21.49 9.89 4.96
N ILE A 192 -21.77 8.73 5.55
CA ILE A 192 -22.71 7.72 5.08
C ILE A 192 -24.13 8.18 5.44
N GLN A 193 -25.05 8.14 4.48
CA GLN A 193 -26.45 8.54 4.62
C GLN A 193 -27.36 7.30 4.67
N GLY A 194 -28.12 7.14 5.76
CA GLY A 194 -29.13 6.08 5.89
C GLY A 194 -28.64 4.77 6.53
N GLU A 195 -29.54 3.78 6.60
CA GLU A 195 -29.22 2.41 7.04
C GLU A 195 -28.59 1.58 5.91
N LYS A 196 -28.25 0.31 6.21
CA LYS A 196 -27.55 -0.67 5.36
C LYS A 196 -27.73 -0.45 3.84
N GLY A 197 -26.63 -0.35 3.11
CA GLY A 197 -26.60 -0.34 1.65
C GLY A 197 -26.32 1.02 0.99
N ASP A 198 -25.95 2.05 1.76
CA ASP A 198 -25.49 3.32 1.17
C ASP A 198 -24.21 3.13 0.33
N ALA A 199 -24.34 3.32 -0.98
CA ALA A 199 -23.25 3.29 -1.96
C ALA A 199 -22.85 4.69 -2.46
N SER A 200 -23.28 5.78 -1.80
CA SER A 200 -23.05 7.16 -2.22
C SER A 200 -21.57 7.60 -2.27
N LYS A 201 -20.66 6.78 -1.72
CA LYS A 201 -19.21 6.98 -1.74
C LYS A 201 -18.48 6.15 -2.79
N PHE A 202 -19.21 5.40 -3.61
CA PHE A 202 -18.69 4.68 -4.75
C PHE A 202 -19.13 5.36 -6.04
N ASP A 203 -18.33 5.19 -7.09
CA ASP A 203 -18.70 5.62 -8.43
C ASP A 203 -19.87 4.77 -8.95
N ARG A 204 -20.67 5.35 -9.85
CA ARG A 204 -21.73 4.63 -10.54
C ARG A 204 -21.16 4.02 -11.81
N TYR A 205 -21.43 2.73 -12.00
CA TYR A 205 -21.10 1.99 -13.21
C TYR A 205 -22.40 1.53 -13.88
N ASP A 206 -22.34 1.28 -15.19
CA ASP A 206 -23.47 0.69 -15.90
C ASP A 206 -23.65 -0.75 -15.41
N GLU A 207 -24.88 -1.12 -15.08
CA GLU A 207 -25.23 -2.49 -14.70
C GLU A 207 -25.17 -3.37 -15.96
N GLU A 208 -24.31 -4.38 -15.95
CA GLU A 208 -24.35 -5.42 -17.00
C GLU A 208 -25.56 -6.32 -16.73
N ASP A 209 -26.42 -6.53 -17.73
CA ASP A 209 -27.46 -7.56 -17.67
C ASP A 209 -26.76 -8.91 -17.50
N SER A 210 -26.66 -9.39 -16.26
CA SER A 210 -26.25 -10.75 -15.99
C SER A 210 -27.35 -11.66 -16.51
N GLY A 211 -27.26 -12.05 -17.78
CA GLY A 211 -28.16 -13.00 -18.41
C GLY A 211 -28.25 -14.22 -17.52
N GLY A 212 -29.39 -14.38 -16.85
CA GLY A 212 -29.65 -15.55 -16.03
C GLY A 212 -29.49 -16.77 -16.92
N GLU A 213 -28.52 -17.62 -16.63
CA GLU A 213 -28.59 -19.00 -17.04
C GLU A 213 -29.83 -19.57 -16.34
N GLU A 214 -30.95 -19.61 -17.06
CA GLU A 214 -32.06 -20.48 -16.70
C GLU A 214 -31.48 -21.90 -16.66
N GLU A 215 -31.25 -22.42 -15.45
CA GLU A 215 -31.01 -23.83 -15.23
C GLU A 215 -32.22 -24.57 -15.82
N GLY A 216 -32.03 -25.11 -17.03
CA GLY A 216 -32.97 -26.03 -17.65
C GLY A 216 -33.07 -27.28 -16.78
N GLU A 217 -34.19 -27.41 -16.08
CA GLU A 217 -34.64 -28.69 -15.54
C GLU A 217 -34.90 -29.66 -16.70
N GLU A 218 -34.06 -30.69 -16.84
CA GLU A 218 -34.41 -31.98 -17.47
C GLU A 218 -34.24 -33.11 -16.47
#